data_AF-A0A3E3I2T9-F1
#
_entry.id   AF-A0A3E3I2T9-F1
#
_cell.length_a   1.000
_cell.length_b   1.000
_cell.length_c   1.000
_cell.angle_alpha   90.00
_cell.angle_beta   90.00
_cell.angle_gamma   90.00
#
_symmetry.space_group_name_H-M   'P 1'
#
loop_
_entity.id
_entity.type
_entity.pdbx_description
1 polymer ?
#
loop_
_entity_poly.entity_id
_entity_poly.type
_entity_poly.pdbx_seq_one_letter_code
_entity_poly.pdbx_strand_id
1 'polypeptide(L)'
;MKPEIKKLLILNLPYLLFVWLFDKVGAAVRLSPGADASAKLLHLGDGFTTAFSSIAPSFHPADLLIGIAGAVIVRLIIYTKGKNAKKYRRGTEYGSARWGGADDIKPYTDPVFENNIPLTQTERLTMNSRPKQPKYARNKNILVIGGSGSGKTRFFVKPSLMQCTSKDFPTSYIVTDPKGTLILETGKMLQRYKYRIKVLNTINFKKSMKYNPFAYLRSEKDILKLVNTIIANTKGDGEKSGEDFWVKAEKLYYTALIGYIWYEAPEDEKNFTTLLEMINASEAREDDEDFQNPVDLMFERLEEKDPEHFAVKQYKKYKLAAGKTAKSILISCGARLAPFDIKELRELMETDEMELDTIGDRKTALFVIISDTDDTFNFVVSILYTQLFNLLCDKADDEYGGRLPVHVRCLLDEFAVRS
;
A
#
# COMPACT_ATOMS: atom_id res chain seq x y z
N MET A 1 45.35 -11.15 3.30
CA MET A 1 44.40 -12.14 3.86
C MET A 1 42.98 -11.65 3.58
N LYS A 2 42.10 -12.46 2.98
CA LYS A 2 40.73 -12.03 2.62
C LYS A 2 40.00 -11.47 3.87
N PRO A 3 39.20 -10.38 3.78
CA PRO A 3 38.53 -9.75 4.92
C PRO A 3 37.68 -10.72 5.74
N GLU A 4 37.06 -11.69 5.06
CA GLU A 4 36.22 -12.73 5.67
C GLU A 4 37.01 -13.69 6.56
N ILE A 5 38.23 -14.06 6.17
CA ILE A 5 39.10 -14.96 6.95
C ILE A 5 39.55 -14.28 8.23
N LYS A 6 39.88 -12.98 8.18
CA LYS A 6 40.26 -12.20 9.37
C LYS A 6 39.11 -12.12 10.37
N LYS A 7 37.89 -11.91 9.90
CA LYS A 7 36.68 -11.87 10.73
C LYS A 7 36.39 -13.24 11.37
N LEU A 8 36.57 -14.32 10.60
CA LEU A 8 36.36 -15.69 11.09
C LEU A 8 37.40 -16.10 12.15
N LEU A 9 38.65 -15.68 11.98
CA LEU A 9 39.71 -15.93 12.97
C LEU A 9 39.47 -15.16 14.27
N ILE A 10 39.14 -13.87 14.19
CA ILE A 10 38.86 -13.04 15.37
C ILE A 10 37.65 -13.58 16.16
N LEU A 11 36.62 -14.05 15.45
CA LEU A 11 35.42 -14.62 16.08
C LEU A 11 35.71 -15.94 16.81
N ASN A 12 36.66 -16.74 16.31
CA ASN A 12 36.99 -18.04 16.89
C ASN A 12 38.14 -18.00 17.91
N LEU A 13 38.91 -16.91 17.97
CA LEU A 13 40.07 -16.75 18.86
C LEU A 13 39.76 -17.02 20.35
N PRO A 14 38.64 -16.57 20.93
CA PRO A 14 38.31 -16.85 22.33
C PRO A 14 38.09 -18.35 22.61
N TYR A 15 37.73 -19.16 21.61
CA TYR A 15 37.52 -20.59 21.79
C TYR A 15 38.83 -21.37 21.93
N LEU A 16 39.96 -20.81 21.49
CA LEU A 16 41.28 -21.40 21.73
C LEU A 16 41.63 -21.42 23.22
N LEU A 17 41.12 -20.46 24.00
CA LEU A 17 41.27 -20.45 25.46
C LEU A 17 40.49 -21.61 26.11
N PHE A 18 39.31 -21.93 25.59
CA PHE A 18 38.56 -23.11 26.03
C PHE A 18 39.25 -24.41 25.60
N VAL A 19 39.81 -24.48 24.38
CA VAL A 19 40.62 -25.64 23.95
C VAL A 19 41.76 -25.87 24.94
N TRP A 20 42.51 -24.82 25.27
CA TRP A 20 43.59 -24.88 26.25
C TRP A 20 43.12 -25.30 27.64
N LEU A 21 42.01 -24.73 28.14
CA LEU A 21 41.50 -25.02 29.47
C LEU A 21 41.04 -26.49 29.60
N PHE A 22 40.27 -26.99 28.63
CA PHE A 22 39.79 -28.38 28.65
C PHE A 22 40.92 -29.38 28.37
N ASP A 23 41.92 -29.01 27.57
CA ASP A 23 43.16 -29.77 27.39
C ASP A 23 43.93 -29.93 28.72
N LYS A 24 44.05 -28.85 29.51
CA LYS A 24 44.66 -28.90 30.84
C LYS A 24 43.89 -29.77 31.83
N VAL A 25 42.56 -29.78 31.75
CA VAL A 25 41.73 -30.69 32.55
C VAL A 25 41.98 -32.15 32.15
N GLY A 26 42.08 -32.45 30.85
CA GLY A 26 42.47 -33.78 30.37
C GLY A 26 43.85 -34.20 30.88
N ALA A 27 44.83 -33.28 30.79
CA ALA A 27 46.18 -33.51 31.30
C ALA A 27 46.22 -33.72 32.81
N ALA A 28 45.43 -32.97 33.60
CA ALA A 28 45.35 -33.13 35.04
C ALA A 28 44.82 -34.52 35.43
N VAL A 29 43.77 -34.99 34.76
CA VAL A 29 43.21 -36.34 34.98
C VAL A 29 44.21 -37.44 34.58
N ARG A 30 45.00 -37.23 33.52
CA ARG A 30 46.03 -38.20 33.13
C ARG A 30 47.18 -38.26 34.13
N LEU A 31 47.66 -37.10 34.59
CA LEU A 31 48.82 -36.96 35.47
C LEU A 31 48.50 -37.27 36.95
N SER A 32 47.22 -37.45 37.29
CA SER A 32 46.78 -37.85 38.63
C SER A 32 47.21 -39.31 38.94
N PRO A 33 47.87 -39.56 40.08
CA PRO A 33 48.25 -40.91 40.53
C PRO A 33 47.04 -41.84 40.73
N GLY A 34 47.15 -43.09 40.29
CA GLY A 34 46.14 -44.13 40.49
C GLY A 34 45.87 -44.97 39.24
N ALA A 35 45.67 -46.28 39.42
CA ALA A 35 45.34 -47.21 38.33
C ALA A 35 43.86 -47.15 37.95
N ASP A 36 42.97 -46.95 38.93
CA ASP A 36 41.53 -46.91 38.76
C ASP A 36 40.96 -45.48 38.86
N ALA A 37 39.76 -45.27 38.29
CA ALA A 37 39.11 -43.96 38.22
C ALA A 37 38.86 -43.32 39.60
N SER A 38 38.57 -44.12 40.63
CA SER A 38 38.38 -43.66 42.01
C SER A 38 39.66 -43.13 42.64
N ALA A 39 40.79 -43.80 42.40
CA ALA A 39 42.11 -43.37 42.89
C ALA A 39 42.57 -42.07 42.20
N LYS A 40 42.36 -41.96 40.88
CA LYS A 40 42.65 -40.73 40.14
C LYS A 40 41.80 -39.55 40.59
N LEU A 41 40.56 -39.79 41.00
CA LEU A 41 39.68 -38.75 41.54
C LEU A 41 40.14 -38.27 42.93
N LEU A 42 40.67 -39.18 43.75
CA LEU A 42 41.19 -38.86 45.09
C LEU A 42 42.44 -37.95 45.01
N HIS A 43 43.31 -38.19 44.03
CA HIS A 43 44.55 -37.44 43.81
C HIS A 43 44.46 -36.41 42.68
N LEU A 44 43.25 -36.00 42.32
CA LEU A 44 43.02 -35.06 41.23
C LEU A 44 43.73 -33.72 41.47
N GLY A 45 43.77 -33.27 42.73
CA GLY A 45 44.47 -32.06 43.14
C GLY A 45 45.93 -32.05 42.71
N ASP A 46 46.65 -33.15 42.92
CA ASP A 46 48.07 -33.31 42.55
C ASP A 46 48.27 -33.29 41.04
N GLY A 47 47.34 -33.89 40.30
CA GLY A 47 47.30 -33.85 38.83
C GLY A 47 47.09 -32.43 38.29
N PHE A 48 46.24 -31.63 38.95
CA PHE A 48 46.03 -30.22 38.59
C PHE A 48 47.27 -29.38 38.86
N THR A 49 47.94 -29.53 40.01
CA THR A 49 49.18 -28.82 40.32
C THR A 49 50.25 -29.10 39.28
N THR A 50 50.35 -30.35 38.84
CA THR A 50 51.31 -30.79 37.82
C THR A 50 50.94 -30.26 36.43
N ALA A 51 49.67 -30.35 36.04
CA ALA A 51 49.20 -29.90 34.72
C ALA A 51 49.32 -28.37 34.53
N PHE A 52 49.16 -27.59 35.61
CA PHE A 52 49.25 -26.12 35.58
C PHE A 52 50.64 -25.57 35.89
N SER A 53 51.62 -26.41 36.21
CA SER A 53 53.02 -26.00 36.41
C SER A 53 53.66 -25.35 35.17
N SER A 54 53.15 -25.68 33.98
CA SER A 54 53.52 -25.06 32.71
C SER A 54 52.29 -24.50 32.01
N ILE A 55 52.43 -23.33 31.38
CA ILE A 55 51.36 -22.67 30.62
C ILE A 55 51.13 -23.36 29.27
N ALA A 56 52.09 -24.15 28.76
CA ALA A 56 51.97 -24.79 27.44
C ALA A 56 50.88 -25.90 27.42
N PRO A 57 50.10 -26.04 26.34
CA PRO A 57 49.13 -27.13 26.20
C PRO A 57 49.80 -28.50 26.22
N SER A 58 49.05 -29.52 26.64
CA SER A 58 49.47 -30.91 26.56
C SER A 58 49.42 -31.35 25.09
N PHE A 59 50.53 -31.86 24.55
CA PHE A 59 50.57 -32.35 23.16
C PHE A 59 50.10 -33.80 23.02
N HIS A 60 49.45 -34.34 24.05
CA HIS A 60 48.98 -35.71 24.02
C HIS A 60 47.64 -35.81 23.28
N PRO A 61 47.45 -36.81 22.39
CA PRO A 61 46.27 -36.89 21.54
C PRO A 61 44.94 -36.88 22.30
N ALA A 62 44.85 -37.58 23.44
CA ALA A 62 43.63 -37.65 24.24
C ALA A 62 43.25 -36.31 24.88
N ASP A 63 44.24 -35.54 25.36
CA ASP A 63 43.99 -34.26 26.06
C ASP A 63 43.57 -33.20 25.04
N LEU A 64 44.21 -33.17 23.87
CA LEU A 64 43.86 -32.29 22.76
C LEU A 64 42.45 -32.56 22.25
N LEU A 65 42.05 -33.84 22.16
CA LEU A 65 40.69 -34.22 21.78
C LEU A 65 39.67 -33.74 22.82
N ILE A 66 39.96 -33.87 24.12
CA ILE A 66 39.12 -33.34 25.21
C ILE A 66 39.04 -31.80 25.11
N GLY A 67 40.17 -31.14 24.82
CA GLY A 67 40.27 -29.71 24.57
C GLY A 67 39.34 -29.23 23.46
N ILE A 68 39.45 -29.84 22.27
CA ILE A 68 38.66 -29.50 21.10
C ILE A 68 37.17 -29.81 21.34
N ALA A 69 36.84 -30.99 21.88
CA ALA A 69 35.47 -31.38 22.17
C ALA A 69 34.79 -30.43 23.17
N GLY A 70 35.49 -30.05 24.25
CA GLY A 70 35.01 -29.09 25.23
C GLY A 70 34.73 -27.71 24.62
N ALA A 71 35.63 -27.20 23.79
CA ALA A 71 35.43 -25.93 23.09
C ALA A 71 34.26 -25.97 22.10
N VAL A 72 34.05 -27.09 21.40
CA VAL A 72 32.89 -27.31 20.51
C VAL A 72 31.59 -27.30 21.30
N ILE A 73 31.53 -27.96 22.46
CA ILE A 73 30.34 -27.97 23.34
C ILE A 73 30.03 -26.55 23.82
N VAL A 74 31.03 -25.79 24.30
CA VAL A 74 30.85 -24.40 24.73
C VAL A 74 30.35 -23.53 23.57
N ARG A 75 30.90 -23.71 22.37
CA ARG A 75 30.43 -23.01 21.17
C ARG A 75 28.98 -23.35 20.82
N LEU A 76 28.58 -24.61 20.95
CA LEU A 76 27.20 -25.05 20.73
C LEU A 76 26.24 -24.44 21.76
N ILE A 77 26.64 -24.37 23.04
CA ILE A 77 25.85 -23.75 24.11
C ILE A 77 25.68 -22.25 23.86
N ILE A 78 26.74 -21.55 23.48
CA ILE A 78 26.68 -20.11 23.17
C ILE A 78 25.83 -19.86 21.92
N TYR A 79 25.97 -20.70 20.89
CA TYR A 79 25.20 -20.59 19.65
C TYR A 79 23.70 -20.80 19.88
N THR A 80 23.33 -21.83 20.64
CA THR A 80 21.92 -22.12 20.98
C THR A 80 21.32 -21.03 21.87
N LYS A 81 22.06 -20.54 22.88
CA LYS A 81 21.64 -19.38 23.69
C LYS A 81 21.52 -18.09 22.87
N GLY A 82 22.41 -17.87 21.91
CA GLY A 82 22.37 -16.72 21.01
C GLY A 82 21.15 -16.74 20.08
N LYS A 83 20.81 -17.91 19.51
CA LYS A 83 19.60 -18.07 18.69
C LYS A 83 18.31 -17.96 19.50
N ASN A 84 18.31 -18.40 20.76
CA ASN A 84 17.15 -18.32 21.65
C ASN A 84 17.14 -17.06 22.54
N ALA A 85 18.01 -16.08 22.27
CA ALA A 85 18.04 -14.83 23.00
C ALA A 85 16.80 -14.00 22.66
N LYS A 86 15.75 -14.17 23.46
CA LYS A 86 14.56 -13.33 23.43
C LYS A 86 14.97 -11.88 23.76
N LYS A 87 14.61 -10.93 22.90
CA LYS A 87 14.87 -9.50 23.10
C LYS A 87 13.88 -8.94 24.12
N TYR A 88 14.23 -9.04 25.41
CA TYR A 88 13.46 -8.44 26.49
C TYR A 88 13.86 -6.97 26.71
N ARG A 89 12.89 -6.07 26.77
CA ARG A 89 13.08 -4.68 27.24
C ARG A 89 12.80 -4.62 28.74
N ARG A 90 13.77 -5.08 29.54
CA ARG A 90 13.67 -5.12 31.00
C ARG A 90 13.57 -3.70 31.56
N GLY A 91 12.62 -3.45 32.46
CA GLY A 91 12.39 -2.13 33.05
C GLY A 91 11.58 -1.17 32.15
N THR A 92 11.00 -1.66 31.06
CA THR A 92 10.13 -0.87 30.16
C THR A 92 8.78 -1.56 29.92
N GLU A 93 8.35 -2.35 30.90
CA GLU A 93 7.15 -3.19 30.85
C GLU A 93 5.86 -2.38 30.69
N TYR A 94 5.84 -1.16 31.22
CA TYR A 94 4.70 -0.23 31.13
C TYR A 94 4.80 0.76 29.96
N GLY A 95 5.74 0.53 29.02
CA GLY A 95 5.96 1.38 27.86
C GLY A 95 7.16 2.32 28.02
N SER A 96 7.78 2.67 26.89
CA SER A 96 8.96 3.55 26.83
C SER A 96 8.62 4.95 26.32
N ALA A 97 7.33 5.30 26.27
CA ALA A 97 6.87 6.55 25.69
C ALA A 97 7.27 7.71 26.60
N ARG A 98 7.89 8.73 26.00
CA ARG A 98 8.21 10.00 26.64
C ARG A 98 7.99 11.13 25.66
N TRP A 99 7.87 12.34 26.17
CA TRP A 99 7.94 13.54 25.34
C TRP A 99 9.30 13.60 24.64
N GLY A 100 9.27 13.79 23.33
CA GLY A 100 10.48 13.97 22.51
C GLY A 100 11.01 15.39 22.65
N GLY A 101 12.33 15.55 22.57
CA GLY A 101 13.00 16.85 22.46
C GLY A 101 13.51 17.12 21.04
N ALA A 102 14.14 18.29 20.86
CA ALA A 102 14.70 18.70 19.57
C ALA A 102 15.75 17.72 19.00
N ASP A 103 16.57 17.11 19.87
CA ASP A 103 17.57 16.12 19.45
C ASP A 103 16.95 14.80 18.98
N ASP A 104 15.74 14.46 19.44
CA ASP A 104 15.04 13.24 19.02
C ASP A 104 14.54 13.36 17.58
N ILE A 105 14.06 14.55 17.16
CA ILE A 105 13.52 14.76 15.80
C ILE A 105 14.61 15.08 14.77
N LYS A 106 15.72 15.67 15.20
CA LYS A 106 16.81 16.16 14.34
C LYS A 106 17.30 15.14 13.29
N PRO A 107 17.47 13.83 13.58
CA PRO A 107 17.89 12.86 12.58
C PRO A 107 16.87 12.60 11.46
N TYR A 108 15.61 12.99 11.67
CA TYR A 108 14.51 12.84 10.74
C TYR A 108 14.20 14.12 9.95
N THR A 109 14.97 15.20 10.17
CA THR A 109 14.79 16.49 9.49
C THR A 109 15.88 16.70 8.45
N ASP A 110 15.50 17.17 7.26
CA ASP A 110 16.41 17.64 6.22
C ASP A 110 16.90 19.07 6.55
N PRO A 111 18.18 19.41 6.33
CA PRO A 111 18.67 20.77 6.56
C PRO A 111 17.98 21.83 5.70
N VAL A 112 17.51 21.47 4.50
CA VAL A 112 16.77 22.38 3.61
C VAL A 112 15.31 22.36 4.02
N PHE A 113 14.76 23.50 4.43
CA PHE A 113 13.40 23.58 4.95
C PHE A 113 12.37 23.03 3.97
N GLU A 114 12.51 23.39 2.69
CA GLU A 114 11.65 23.02 1.57
C GLU A 114 11.53 21.50 1.41
N ASN A 115 12.55 20.75 1.81
CA ASN A 115 12.63 19.30 1.67
C ASN A 115 11.95 18.53 2.81
N ASN A 116 11.21 19.22 3.67
CA ASN A 116 10.53 18.62 4.81
C ASN A 116 9.01 18.79 4.77
N ILE A 117 8.30 17.86 5.42
CA ILE A 117 6.91 18.01 5.83
C ILE A 117 6.87 18.74 7.17
N PRO A 118 6.19 19.90 7.27
CA PRO A 118 5.99 20.55 8.56
C PRO A 118 5.01 19.75 9.43
N LEU A 119 5.40 19.44 10.66
CA LEU A 119 4.54 18.76 11.64
C LEU A 119 4.05 19.74 12.71
N THR A 120 4.96 20.54 13.24
CA THR A 120 4.70 21.61 14.21
C THR A 120 5.50 22.86 13.83
N GLN A 121 5.58 23.85 14.73
CA GLN A 121 6.44 25.02 14.54
C GLN A 121 7.94 24.65 14.47
N THR A 122 8.35 23.61 15.20
CA THR A 122 9.77 23.23 15.38
C THR A 122 10.10 21.86 14.77
N GLU A 123 9.17 20.90 14.81
CA GLU A 123 9.36 19.53 14.35
C GLU A 123 8.97 19.37 12.88
N ARG A 124 9.80 18.62 12.14
CA ARG A 124 9.66 18.40 10.70
C ARG A 124 10.06 16.97 10.34
N LEU A 125 9.57 16.49 9.21
CA LEU A 125 9.89 15.16 8.68
C LEU A 125 10.43 15.26 7.25
N THR A 126 11.62 14.73 7.01
CA THR A 126 12.26 14.77 5.69
C THR A 126 11.44 14.03 4.63
N MET A 127 11.40 14.60 3.42
CA MET A 127 10.85 13.94 2.23
C MET A 127 11.79 12.85 1.68
N ASN A 128 13.02 12.73 2.19
CA ASN A 128 13.94 11.70 1.77
C ASN A 128 13.52 10.31 2.29
N SER A 129 13.13 9.40 1.38
CA SER A 129 12.80 8.00 1.72
C SER A 129 14.03 7.13 2.00
N ARG A 130 15.23 7.55 1.57
CA ARG A 130 16.47 6.77 1.68
C ARG A 130 17.59 7.61 2.32
N PRO A 131 17.47 7.98 3.61
CA PRO A 131 18.54 8.66 4.32
C PRO A 131 19.80 7.78 4.42
N LYS A 132 20.97 8.41 4.58
CA LYS A 132 22.28 7.72 4.70
C LYS A 132 22.28 6.61 5.75
N GLN A 133 21.53 6.80 6.83
CA GLN A 133 21.32 5.79 7.87
C GLN A 133 19.88 5.25 7.76
N PRO A 134 19.68 4.00 7.28
CA PRO A 134 18.35 3.44 7.04
C PRO A 134 17.42 3.42 8.26
N LYS A 135 17.97 3.39 9.48
CA LYS A 135 17.18 3.44 10.73
C LYS A 135 16.35 4.72 10.90
N TYR A 136 16.70 5.78 10.18
CA TYR A 136 15.98 7.06 10.18
C TYR A 136 14.98 7.20 9.02
N ALA A 137 14.88 6.19 8.14
CA ALA A 137 13.83 6.16 7.13
C ALA A 137 12.48 6.00 7.83
N ARG A 138 11.56 6.95 7.62
CA ARG A 138 10.21 6.93 8.19
C ARG A 138 9.16 6.92 7.07
N ASN A 139 8.05 6.26 7.36
CA ASN A 139 6.84 6.40 6.57
C ASN A 139 6.34 7.85 6.70
N LYS A 140 5.82 8.41 5.61
CA LYS A 140 5.35 9.80 5.49
C LYS A 140 3.83 9.93 5.67
N ASN A 141 3.15 8.82 5.95
CA ASN A 141 1.74 8.83 6.34
C ASN A 141 1.62 9.47 7.72
N ILE A 142 0.82 10.53 7.80
CA ILE A 142 0.61 11.33 9.02
C ILE A 142 -0.87 11.34 9.33
N LEU A 143 -1.23 10.91 10.54
CA LEU A 143 -2.58 11.02 11.08
C LEU A 143 -2.67 12.25 11.98
N VAL A 144 -3.56 13.17 11.65
CA VAL A 144 -3.81 14.38 12.46
C VAL A 144 -5.19 14.26 13.09
N ILE A 145 -5.21 14.15 14.43
CA ILE A 145 -6.44 14.03 15.21
C ILE A 145 -6.72 15.37 15.87
N GLY A 146 -7.94 15.87 15.71
CA GLY A 146 -8.41 17.08 16.37
C GLY A 146 -9.90 17.28 16.17
N GLY A 147 -10.58 17.76 17.22
CA GLY A 147 -12.02 18.05 17.17
C GLY A 147 -12.38 19.12 16.13
N SER A 148 -13.69 19.33 15.93
CA SER A 148 -14.16 20.46 15.11
C SER A 148 -13.63 21.79 15.68
N GLY A 149 -13.28 22.74 14.80
CA GLY A 149 -12.74 24.04 15.21
C GLY A 149 -11.28 24.04 15.69
N SER A 150 -10.61 22.89 15.84
CA SER A 150 -9.20 22.81 16.28
C SER A 150 -8.18 23.40 15.29
N GLY A 151 -8.62 23.79 14.08
CA GLY A 151 -7.77 24.45 13.10
C GLY A 151 -6.91 23.51 12.25
N LYS A 152 -7.23 22.21 12.16
CA LYS A 152 -6.51 21.22 11.32
C LYS A 152 -6.18 21.75 9.91
N THR A 153 -7.19 22.28 9.23
CA THR A 153 -7.06 22.84 7.88
C THR A 153 -6.07 24.02 7.86
N ARG A 154 -6.17 24.94 8.83
CA ARG A 154 -5.33 26.15 8.91
C ARG A 154 -3.89 25.86 9.30
N PHE A 155 -3.67 24.96 10.27
CA PHE A 155 -2.36 24.73 10.88
C PHE A 155 -1.58 23.55 10.27
N PHE A 156 -2.25 22.63 9.58
CA PHE A 156 -1.57 21.48 8.98
C PHE A 156 -1.75 21.39 7.46
N VAL A 157 -2.99 21.43 6.96
CA VAL A 157 -3.27 21.25 5.51
C VAL A 157 -2.71 22.41 4.69
N LYS A 158 -3.02 23.67 5.05
CA LYS A 158 -2.52 24.84 4.33
C LYS A 158 -0.98 24.93 4.33
N PRO A 159 -0.27 24.84 5.48
CA PRO A 159 1.19 24.85 5.47
C PRO A 159 1.78 23.70 4.64
N SER A 160 1.14 22.53 4.64
CA SER A 160 1.55 21.39 3.82
C SER A 160 1.43 21.65 2.32
N LEU A 161 0.41 22.38 1.88
CA LEU A 161 0.28 22.86 0.49
C LEU A 161 1.30 23.95 0.17
N MET A 162 1.60 24.85 1.11
CA MET A 162 2.57 25.93 0.93
C MET A 162 4.01 25.41 0.78
N GLN A 163 4.27 24.18 1.22
CA GLN A 163 5.54 23.47 1.04
C GLN A 163 5.87 23.09 -0.42
N CYS A 164 4.97 23.36 -1.38
CA CYS A 164 5.04 23.05 -2.82
C CYS A 164 6.30 23.52 -3.58
N THR A 165 7.25 24.15 -2.89
CA THR A 165 8.42 24.83 -3.43
C THR A 165 9.66 23.95 -3.53
N SER A 166 9.66 22.75 -2.93
CA SER A 166 10.82 21.85 -2.99
C SER A 166 11.25 21.58 -4.43
N LYS A 167 12.56 21.76 -4.67
CA LYS A 167 13.24 21.45 -5.93
C LYS A 167 13.72 19.99 -5.94
N ASP A 168 14.23 19.52 -4.81
CA ASP A 168 14.80 18.16 -4.68
C ASP A 168 13.72 17.09 -4.54
N PHE A 169 12.58 17.44 -3.95
CA PHE A 169 11.43 16.56 -3.73
C PHE A 169 10.15 17.20 -4.27
N PRO A 170 10.02 17.35 -5.60
CA PRO A 170 8.80 17.88 -6.20
C PRO A 170 7.61 17.02 -5.76
N THR A 171 6.51 17.67 -5.39
CA THR A 171 5.35 16.99 -4.80
C THR A 171 4.07 17.40 -5.52
N SER A 172 3.25 16.44 -5.95
CA SER A 172 1.87 16.63 -6.39
C SER A 172 0.92 16.44 -5.21
N TYR A 173 -0.20 17.16 -5.22
CA TYR A 173 -1.15 17.16 -4.12
C TYR A 173 -2.50 16.64 -4.56
N ILE A 174 -3.11 15.79 -3.74
CA ILE A 174 -4.50 15.37 -3.85
C ILE A 174 -5.17 15.81 -2.56
N VAL A 175 -6.19 16.66 -2.66
CA VAL A 175 -6.76 17.38 -1.51
C VAL A 175 -8.25 17.14 -1.46
N THR A 176 -8.78 16.58 -0.37
CA THR A 176 -10.22 16.69 -0.09
C THR A 176 -10.50 18.06 0.50
N ASP A 177 -11.49 18.74 -0.05
CA ASP A 177 -11.87 20.10 0.35
C ASP A 177 -13.37 20.18 0.61
N PRO A 178 -13.84 19.73 1.80
CA PRO A 178 -15.28 19.68 2.10
C PRO A 178 -15.99 21.02 2.00
N LYS A 179 -15.25 22.13 2.15
CA LYS A 179 -15.79 23.49 2.16
C LYS A 179 -15.53 24.24 0.85
N GLY A 180 -14.76 23.66 -0.07
CA GLY A 180 -14.34 24.33 -1.31
C GLY A 180 -13.48 25.58 -1.09
N THR A 181 -12.91 25.79 0.10
CA THR A 181 -12.17 27.02 0.43
C THR A 181 -10.68 26.91 0.15
N LEU A 182 -10.11 25.70 0.20
CA LEU A 182 -8.67 25.50 0.07
C LEU A 182 -8.16 25.95 -1.30
N ILE A 183 -8.90 25.67 -2.36
CA ILE A 183 -8.54 26.11 -3.71
C ILE A 183 -8.55 27.64 -3.85
N LEU A 184 -9.53 28.32 -3.24
CA LEU A 184 -9.62 29.78 -3.31
C LEU A 184 -8.44 30.45 -2.59
N GLU A 185 -8.01 29.86 -1.49
CA GLU A 185 -6.95 30.39 -0.63
C GLU A 185 -5.54 30.03 -1.12
N THR A 186 -5.35 28.85 -1.74
CA THR A 186 -4.02 28.33 -2.11
C THR A 186 -3.80 28.21 -3.63
N GLY A 187 -4.85 28.24 -4.45
CA GLY A 187 -4.78 28.00 -5.88
C GLY A 187 -3.87 28.99 -6.62
N LYS A 188 -3.98 30.29 -6.34
CA LYS A 188 -3.10 31.32 -6.95
C LYS A 188 -1.62 31.08 -6.64
N MET A 189 -1.29 30.61 -5.43
CA MET A 189 0.08 30.28 -5.06
C MET A 189 0.56 29.05 -5.86
N LEU A 190 -0.23 27.99 -5.93
CA LEU A 190 0.11 26.78 -6.70
C LEU A 190 0.31 27.10 -8.20
N GLN A 191 -0.51 27.97 -8.80
CA GLN A 191 -0.31 28.45 -10.16
C GLN A 191 1.03 29.16 -10.35
N ARG A 192 1.43 30.03 -9.41
CA ARG A 192 2.74 30.72 -9.45
C ARG A 192 3.90 29.73 -9.44
N TYR A 193 3.76 28.64 -8.67
CA TYR A 193 4.72 27.53 -8.64
C TYR A 193 4.53 26.50 -9.76
N LYS A 194 3.78 26.86 -10.82
CA LYS A 194 3.62 26.08 -12.06
C LYS A 194 2.94 24.72 -11.87
N TYR A 195 2.08 24.58 -10.86
CA TYR A 195 1.23 23.42 -10.74
C TYR A 195 0.12 23.44 -11.79
N ARG A 196 -0.17 22.27 -12.37
CA ARG A 196 -1.45 22.03 -13.04
C ARG A 196 -2.51 21.87 -11.96
N ILE A 197 -3.54 22.71 -11.98
CA ILE A 197 -4.64 22.63 -11.01
C ILE A 197 -5.78 21.86 -11.66
N LYS A 198 -6.28 20.85 -10.95
CA LYS A 198 -7.44 20.03 -11.33
C LYS A 198 -8.50 20.14 -10.24
N VAL A 199 -9.77 20.16 -10.62
CA VAL A 199 -10.88 20.36 -9.68
C VAL A 199 -12.01 19.41 -10.02
N LEU A 200 -12.33 18.49 -9.10
CA LEU A 200 -13.60 17.78 -9.12
C LEU A 200 -14.50 18.39 -8.04
N ASN A 201 -15.68 18.88 -8.43
CA ASN A 201 -16.63 19.49 -7.51
C ASN A 201 -17.98 18.80 -7.59
N THR A 202 -18.27 17.96 -6.61
CA THR A 202 -19.54 17.23 -6.53
C THR A 202 -20.64 17.99 -5.77
N ILE A 203 -20.33 19.17 -5.22
CA ILE A 203 -21.34 20.10 -4.67
C ILE A 203 -21.92 20.97 -5.80
N ASN A 204 -21.07 21.44 -6.71
CA ASN A 204 -21.49 22.28 -7.83
C ASN A 204 -20.75 21.86 -9.11
N PHE A 205 -21.42 21.02 -9.90
CA PHE A 205 -20.89 20.48 -11.14
C PHE A 205 -20.47 21.55 -12.16
N LYS A 206 -21.15 22.71 -12.18
CA LYS A 206 -20.80 23.84 -13.08
C LYS A 206 -19.44 24.46 -12.76
N LYS A 207 -18.90 24.21 -11.57
CA LYS A 207 -17.57 24.67 -11.11
C LYS A 207 -16.57 23.51 -11.02
N SER A 208 -16.86 22.41 -11.69
CA SER A 208 -16.00 21.23 -11.78
C SER A 208 -15.36 21.12 -13.15
N MET A 209 -14.22 20.45 -13.22
CA MET A 209 -13.72 19.84 -14.45
C MET A 209 -14.44 18.51 -14.68
N LYS A 210 -14.47 18.05 -15.94
CA LYS A 210 -15.09 16.78 -16.31
C LYS A 210 -14.17 15.59 -16.02
N TYR A 211 -14.76 14.46 -15.66
CA TYR A 211 -14.06 13.23 -15.28
C TYR A 211 -14.70 12.01 -15.94
N ASN A 212 -14.00 11.36 -16.86
CA ASN A 212 -14.49 10.15 -17.51
C ASN A 212 -13.65 8.92 -17.11
N PRO A 213 -14.22 7.96 -16.34
CA PRO A 213 -13.52 6.76 -15.92
C PRO A 213 -13.04 5.85 -17.06
N PHE A 214 -13.67 5.89 -18.25
CA PHE A 214 -13.28 5.09 -19.40
C PHE A 214 -11.93 5.53 -19.98
N ALA A 215 -11.57 6.81 -19.81
CA ALA A 215 -10.29 7.36 -20.28
C ALA A 215 -9.07 6.69 -19.63
N TYR A 216 -9.26 5.95 -18.52
CA TYR A 216 -8.21 5.29 -17.75
C TYR A 216 -8.23 3.77 -17.85
N LEU A 217 -9.11 3.19 -18.67
CA LEU A 217 -9.12 1.75 -18.93
C LEU A 217 -7.98 1.40 -19.89
N ARG A 218 -7.13 0.45 -19.48
CA ARG A 218 -6.00 -0.05 -20.29
C ARG A 218 -6.06 -1.56 -20.51
N SER A 219 -6.86 -2.26 -19.70
CA SER A 219 -6.96 -3.71 -19.73
C SER A 219 -8.32 -4.20 -19.22
N GLU A 220 -8.63 -5.47 -19.50
CA GLU A 220 -9.80 -6.17 -18.96
C GLU A 220 -9.80 -6.22 -17.42
N LYS A 221 -8.61 -6.25 -16.81
CA LYS A 221 -8.45 -6.15 -15.36
C LYS A 221 -9.01 -4.82 -14.84
N ASP A 222 -8.82 -3.73 -15.57
CA ASP A 222 -9.32 -2.41 -15.17
C ASP A 222 -10.82 -2.28 -15.34
N ILE A 223 -11.40 -2.94 -16.35
CA ILE A 223 -12.86 -3.09 -16.47
C ILE A 223 -13.42 -3.75 -15.21
N LEU A 224 -12.84 -4.89 -14.80
CA LEU A 224 -13.27 -5.59 -13.59
C LEU A 224 -13.10 -4.73 -12.33
N LYS A 225 -12.00 -3.97 -12.20
CA LYS A 225 -11.80 -3.03 -11.09
C LYS A 225 -12.87 -1.94 -11.08
N LEU A 226 -13.18 -1.33 -12.24
CA LEU A 226 -14.20 -0.29 -12.36
C LEU A 226 -15.58 -0.83 -11.97
N VAL A 227 -15.98 -2.00 -12.49
CA VAL A 227 -17.25 -2.66 -12.13
C VAL A 227 -17.34 -2.95 -10.64
N ASN A 228 -16.28 -3.50 -10.04
CA ASN A 228 -16.23 -3.72 -8.59
C ASN A 228 -16.38 -2.41 -7.80
N THR A 229 -15.81 -1.33 -8.30
CA THR A 229 -15.87 -0.01 -7.66
C THR A 229 -17.27 0.59 -7.75
N ILE A 230 -17.94 0.50 -8.92
CA ILE A 230 -19.34 0.90 -9.06
C ILE A 230 -20.19 0.14 -8.04
N ILE A 231 -20.08 -1.18 -8.02
CA ILE A 231 -20.92 -2.02 -7.15
C ILE A 231 -20.66 -1.76 -5.66
N ALA A 232 -19.38 -1.58 -5.27
CA ALA A 232 -19.03 -1.31 -3.88
C ALA A 232 -19.54 0.04 -3.39
N ASN A 233 -19.60 1.04 -4.27
CA ASN A 233 -19.98 2.41 -3.92
C ASN A 233 -21.45 2.75 -4.16
N THR A 234 -22.21 1.85 -4.78
CA THR A 234 -23.68 1.96 -4.91
C THR A 234 -24.42 0.91 -4.11
N LYS A 235 -23.73 0.20 -3.21
CA LYS A 235 -24.34 -0.75 -2.29
C LYS A 235 -24.97 0.03 -1.12
N GLY A 236 -26.24 -0.19 -0.84
CA GLY A 236 -26.90 0.39 0.34
C GLY A 236 -26.37 -0.20 1.65
N ASP A 237 -26.47 0.56 2.73
CA ASP A 237 -26.10 0.10 4.08
C ASP A 237 -27.05 -1.02 4.55
N GLY A 238 -26.61 -2.26 4.36
CA GLY A 238 -27.20 -3.44 4.98
C GLY A 238 -27.78 -4.45 4.00
N GLU A 239 -26.99 -5.49 3.69
CA GLU A 239 -27.43 -6.88 3.55
C GLU A 239 -26.22 -7.78 3.29
N LYS A 240 -26.21 -9.00 3.86
CA LYS A 240 -24.99 -9.85 3.94
C LYS A 240 -25.16 -11.30 3.49
N SER A 241 -26.32 -11.73 2.97
CA SER A 241 -26.49 -13.16 2.60
C SER A 241 -27.31 -13.45 1.34
N GLY A 242 -28.24 -12.59 0.90
CA GLY A 242 -29.04 -12.80 -0.33
C GLY A 242 -28.50 -12.08 -1.59
N GLU A 243 -27.62 -11.09 -1.42
CA GLU A 243 -27.17 -10.22 -2.50
C GLU A 243 -26.10 -10.83 -3.42
N ASP A 244 -25.42 -11.91 -3.02
CA ASP A 244 -24.23 -12.41 -3.74
C ASP A 244 -24.57 -12.89 -5.17
N PHE A 245 -25.76 -13.48 -5.37
CA PHE A 245 -26.23 -13.85 -6.70
C PHE A 245 -26.44 -12.61 -7.58
N TRP A 246 -27.21 -11.63 -7.07
CA TRP A 246 -27.53 -10.40 -7.82
C TRP A 246 -26.27 -9.61 -8.14
N VAL A 247 -25.37 -9.44 -7.16
CA VAL A 247 -24.08 -8.77 -7.34
C VAL A 247 -23.24 -9.49 -8.40
N LYS A 248 -23.19 -10.83 -8.41
CA LYS A 248 -22.46 -11.58 -9.45
C LYS A 248 -23.08 -11.38 -10.84
N ALA A 249 -24.40 -11.38 -10.94
CA ALA A 249 -25.10 -11.17 -12.21
C ALA A 249 -24.92 -9.74 -12.74
N GLU A 250 -25.04 -8.73 -11.86
CA GLU A 250 -24.73 -7.33 -12.17
C GLU A 250 -23.27 -7.17 -12.64
N LYS A 251 -22.32 -7.85 -11.98
CA LYS A 251 -20.92 -7.85 -12.43
C LYS A 251 -20.76 -8.37 -13.84
N LEU A 252 -21.38 -9.50 -14.17
CA LEU A 252 -21.31 -10.08 -15.51
C LEU A 252 -21.84 -9.09 -16.55
N TYR A 253 -23.00 -8.50 -16.26
CA TYR A 253 -23.67 -7.58 -17.17
C TYR A 253 -22.88 -6.27 -17.36
N TYR A 254 -22.49 -5.59 -16.28
CA TYR A 254 -21.67 -4.39 -16.39
C TYR A 254 -20.32 -4.65 -17.06
N THR A 255 -19.67 -5.77 -16.77
CA THR A 255 -18.39 -6.12 -17.41
C THR A 255 -18.58 -6.33 -18.91
N ALA A 256 -19.69 -6.96 -19.34
CA ALA A 256 -20.01 -7.10 -20.74
C ALA A 256 -20.22 -5.74 -21.41
N LEU A 257 -21.07 -4.88 -20.85
CA LEU A 257 -21.36 -3.57 -21.45
C LEU A 257 -20.15 -2.64 -21.48
N ILE A 258 -19.44 -2.49 -20.36
CA ILE A 258 -18.24 -1.65 -20.29
C ILE A 258 -17.16 -2.21 -21.23
N GLY A 259 -17.03 -3.54 -21.32
CA GLY A 259 -16.14 -4.18 -22.27
C GLY A 259 -16.51 -3.86 -23.72
N TYR A 260 -17.79 -3.98 -24.08
CA TYR A 260 -18.28 -3.62 -25.40
C TYR A 260 -17.97 -2.15 -25.73
N ILE A 261 -18.31 -1.23 -24.84
CA ILE A 261 -18.06 0.20 -25.03
C ILE A 261 -16.56 0.47 -25.19
N TRP A 262 -15.72 -0.14 -24.35
CA TRP A 262 -14.28 0.11 -24.40
C TRP A 262 -13.62 -0.40 -25.69
N TYR A 263 -14.02 -1.59 -26.18
CA TYR A 263 -13.48 -2.20 -27.39
C TYR A 263 -14.07 -1.62 -28.69
N GLU A 264 -15.39 -1.45 -28.76
CA GLU A 264 -16.11 -1.23 -30.02
C GLU A 264 -16.68 0.19 -30.20
N ALA A 265 -16.97 0.92 -29.11
CA ALA A 265 -17.57 2.24 -29.24
C ALA A 265 -16.56 3.29 -29.77
N PRO A 266 -17.02 4.29 -30.53
CA PRO A 266 -16.24 5.49 -30.85
C PRO A 266 -15.69 6.18 -29.58
N GLU A 267 -14.53 6.84 -29.68
CA GLU A 267 -13.86 7.46 -28.52
C GLU A 267 -14.73 8.49 -27.78
N ASP A 268 -15.57 9.23 -28.49
CA ASP A 268 -16.52 10.20 -27.92
C ASP A 268 -17.71 9.54 -27.21
N GLU A 269 -18.02 8.29 -27.54
CA GLU A 269 -19.07 7.49 -26.91
C GLU A 269 -18.54 6.59 -25.78
N LYS A 270 -17.23 6.58 -25.48
CA LYS A 270 -16.66 5.80 -24.37
C LYS A 270 -16.91 6.47 -23.03
N ASN A 271 -18.15 6.46 -22.55
CA ASN A 271 -18.53 7.16 -21.32
C ASN A 271 -19.75 6.49 -20.62
N PHE A 272 -20.11 7.01 -19.45
CA PHE A 272 -21.24 6.48 -18.66
C PHE A 272 -22.61 6.71 -19.30
N THR A 273 -22.74 7.72 -20.17
CA THR A 273 -24.02 8.00 -20.87
C THR A 273 -24.36 6.84 -21.79
N THR A 274 -23.40 6.37 -22.58
CA THR A 274 -23.56 5.18 -23.43
C THR A 274 -23.88 3.93 -22.61
N LEU A 275 -23.25 3.76 -21.45
CA LEU A 275 -23.55 2.65 -20.54
C LEU A 275 -25.02 2.67 -20.09
N LEU A 276 -25.55 3.84 -19.71
CA LEU A 276 -26.97 4.00 -19.34
C LEU A 276 -27.90 3.73 -20.52
N GLU A 277 -27.57 4.25 -21.69
CA GLU A 277 -28.37 4.05 -22.90
C GLU A 277 -28.45 2.57 -23.29
N MET A 278 -27.33 1.83 -23.21
CA MET A 278 -27.32 0.38 -23.41
C MET A 278 -28.20 -0.33 -22.37
N ILE A 279 -28.13 0.05 -21.09
CA ILE A 279 -28.98 -0.56 -20.05
C ILE A 279 -30.46 -0.30 -20.31
N ASN A 280 -30.82 0.92 -20.69
CA ASN A 280 -32.19 1.30 -21.02
C ASN A 280 -32.70 0.61 -22.30
N ALA A 281 -31.82 0.28 -23.23
CA ALA A 281 -32.13 -0.46 -24.46
C ALA A 281 -32.26 -1.98 -24.25
N SER A 282 -31.83 -2.52 -23.10
CA SER A 282 -31.84 -3.96 -22.83
C SER A 282 -33.17 -4.45 -22.26
N GLU A 283 -34.26 -4.35 -23.03
CA GLU A 283 -35.56 -4.91 -22.62
C GLU A 283 -35.48 -6.45 -22.45
N ALA A 284 -36.11 -6.97 -21.40
CA ALA A 284 -36.31 -8.40 -21.20
C ALA A 284 -37.80 -8.71 -21.04
N ARG A 285 -38.28 -9.74 -21.76
CA ARG A 285 -39.67 -10.22 -21.70
C ARG A 285 -39.75 -11.52 -20.91
N GLU A 286 -40.78 -11.65 -20.08
CA GLU A 286 -40.94 -12.83 -19.21
C GLU A 286 -41.51 -14.03 -19.98
N ASP A 287 -42.39 -13.77 -20.96
CA ASP A 287 -43.15 -14.79 -21.67
C ASP A 287 -42.58 -15.13 -23.07
N ASP A 288 -41.44 -14.54 -23.44
CA ASP A 288 -40.83 -14.67 -24.76
C ASP A 288 -39.30 -14.76 -24.60
N GLU A 289 -38.79 -15.98 -24.49
CA GLU A 289 -37.36 -16.26 -24.33
C GLU A 289 -36.55 -16.01 -25.61
N ASP A 290 -37.22 -16.03 -26.77
CA ASP A 290 -36.61 -15.78 -28.08
C ASP A 290 -36.57 -14.28 -28.42
N PHE A 291 -37.13 -13.42 -27.56
CA PHE A 291 -37.08 -11.98 -27.74
C PHE A 291 -35.63 -11.46 -27.71
N GLN A 292 -35.26 -10.71 -28.74
CA GLN A 292 -33.98 -10.03 -28.85
C GLN A 292 -34.18 -8.51 -28.75
N ASN A 293 -33.50 -7.89 -27.79
CA ASN A 293 -33.42 -6.44 -27.70
C ASN A 293 -32.26 -5.89 -28.56
N PRO A 294 -32.16 -4.56 -28.77
CA PRO A 294 -31.06 -3.96 -29.53
C PRO A 294 -29.65 -4.36 -29.04
N VAL A 295 -29.46 -4.53 -27.73
CA VAL A 295 -28.18 -4.91 -27.15
C VAL A 295 -27.86 -6.38 -27.44
N ASP A 296 -28.84 -7.28 -27.42
CA ASP A 296 -28.67 -8.68 -27.86
C ASP A 296 -28.13 -8.73 -29.29
N LEU A 297 -28.76 -7.99 -30.21
CA LEU A 297 -28.33 -7.90 -31.60
C LEU A 297 -26.91 -7.30 -31.75
N MET A 298 -26.53 -6.36 -30.89
CA MET A 298 -25.17 -5.81 -30.87
C MET A 298 -24.13 -6.86 -30.47
N PHE A 299 -24.42 -7.66 -29.45
CA PHE A 299 -23.51 -8.72 -28.99
C PHE A 299 -23.46 -9.91 -29.95
N GLU A 300 -24.56 -10.26 -30.61
CA GLU A 300 -24.58 -11.30 -31.65
C GLU A 300 -23.70 -10.92 -32.84
N ARG A 301 -23.81 -9.68 -33.33
CA ARG A 301 -22.94 -9.18 -34.40
C ARG A 301 -21.46 -9.15 -33.99
N LEU A 302 -21.19 -8.85 -32.72
CA LEU A 302 -19.82 -8.87 -32.21
C LEU A 302 -19.30 -10.31 -32.12
N GLU A 303 -20.14 -11.25 -31.68
CA GLU A 303 -19.83 -12.67 -31.64
C GLU A 303 -19.56 -13.27 -33.03
N GLU A 304 -20.33 -12.88 -34.05
CA GLU A 304 -20.11 -13.30 -35.43
C GLU A 304 -18.72 -12.88 -35.94
N LYS A 305 -18.22 -11.73 -35.49
CA LYS A 305 -16.89 -11.21 -35.85
C LYS A 305 -15.78 -11.86 -35.02
N ASP A 306 -15.97 -11.93 -33.70
CA ASP A 306 -15.02 -12.51 -32.75
C ASP A 306 -15.76 -13.30 -31.65
N PRO A 307 -15.90 -14.62 -31.82
CA PRO A 307 -16.56 -15.47 -30.82
C PRO A 307 -15.83 -15.52 -29.48
N GLU A 308 -14.52 -15.25 -29.47
CA GLU A 308 -13.67 -15.31 -28.28
C GLU A 308 -13.54 -13.95 -27.57
N HIS A 309 -14.25 -12.93 -28.05
CA HIS A 309 -14.24 -11.59 -27.51
C HIS A 309 -14.63 -11.55 -26.02
N PHE A 310 -13.88 -10.81 -25.21
CA PHE A 310 -14.08 -10.76 -23.76
C PHE A 310 -15.49 -10.31 -23.38
N ALA A 311 -16.00 -9.25 -24.00
CA ALA A 311 -17.34 -8.73 -23.72
C ALA A 311 -18.44 -9.76 -24.04
N VAL A 312 -18.31 -10.48 -25.18
CA VAL A 312 -19.26 -11.52 -25.62
C VAL A 312 -19.28 -12.67 -24.60
N LYS A 313 -18.12 -13.12 -24.13
CA LYS A 313 -18.03 -14.17 -23.11
C LYS A 313 -18.72 -13.81 -21.80
N GLN A 314 -18.67 -12.55 -21.38
CA GLN A 314 -19.40 -12.11 -20.19
C GLN A 314 -20.91 -11.98 -20.46
N TYR A 315 -21.30 -11.46 -21.63
CA TYR A 315 -22.69 -11.31 -22.02
C TYR A 315 -23.42 -12.66 -22.12
N LYS A 316 -22.79 -13.66 -22.74
CA LYS A 316 -23.32 -15.04 -22.81
C LYS A 316 -23.62 -15.62 -21.43
N LYS A 317 -22.75 -15.39 -20.45
CA LYS A 317 -22.99 -15.85 -19.06
C LYS A 317 -24.18 -15.15 -18.43
N TYR A 318 -24.38 -13.86 -18.72
CA TYR A 318 -25.57 -13.12 -18.29
C TYR A 318 -26.85 -13.68 -18.96
N LYS A 319 -26.82 -13.96 -20.27
CA LYS A 319 -27.94 -14.53 -21.03
C LYS A 319 -28.35 -15.95 -20.61
N LEU A 320 -27.60 -16.63 -19.73
CA LEU A 320 -28.05 -17.87 -19.07
C LEU A 320 -29.18 -17.63 -18.07
N ALA A 321 -29.44 -16.38 -17.66
CA ALA A 321 -30.56 -16.06 -16.79
C ALA A 321 -31.89 -16.10 -17.57
N ALA A 322 -32.90 -16.77 -17.00
CA ALA A 322 -34.27 -16.78 -17.55
C ALA A 322 -34.86 -15.36 -17.60
N GLY A 323 -35.83 -15.11 -18.49
CA GLY A 323 -36.39 -13.77 -18.76
C GLY A 323 -36.80 -12.98 -17.51
N LYS A 324 -37.50 -13.62 -16.56
CA LYS A 324 -37.87 -13.02 -15.26
C LYS A 324 -36.65 -12.61 -14.42
N THR A 325 -35.63 -13.45 -14.37
CA THR A 325 -34.37 -13.17 -13.65
C THR A 325 -33.58 -12.08 -14.36
N ALA A 326 -33.48 -12.11 -15.69
CA ALA A 326 -32.81 -11.09 -16.50
C ALA A 326 -33.42 -9.71 -16.27
N LYS A 327 -34.75 -9.60 -16.28
CA LYS A 327 -35.49 -8.37 -15.97
C LYS A 327 -35.18 -7.85 -14.56
N SER A 328 -35.10 -8.72 -13.56
CA SER A 328 -34.73 -8.33 -12.20
C SER A 328 -33.27 -7.83 -12.10
N ILE A 329 -32.34 -8.45 -12.84
CA ILE A 329 -30.93 -7.99 -12.92
C ILE A 329 -30.87 -6.58 -13.55
N LEU A 330 -31.63 -6.35 -14.62
CA LEU A 330 -31.67 -5.06 -15.34
C LEU A 330 -32.22 -3.95 -14.45
N ILE A 331 -33.30 -4.20 -13.71
CA ILE A 331 -33.85 -3.26 -12.74
C ILE A 331 -32.80 -2.91 -11.67
N SER A 332 -32.08 -3.92 -11.16
CA SER A 332 -31.03 -3.72 -10.16
C SER A 332 -29.88 -2.87 -10.71
N CYS A 333 -29.44 -3.13 -11.96
CA CYS A 333 -28.43 -2.32 -12.62
C CYS A 333 -28.90 -0.86 -12.82
N GLY A 334 -30.11 -0.68 -13.38
CA GLY A 334 -30.69 0.64 -13.58
C GLY A 334 -30.81 1.44 -12.28
N ALA A 335 -31.25 0.81 -11.19
CA ALA A 335 -31.36 1.47 -9.88
C ALA A 335 -30.00 1.98 -9.35
N ARG A 336 -28.91 1.23 -9.55
CA ARG A 336 -27.56 1.66 -9.13
C ARG A 336 -27.05 2.86 -9.93
N LEU A 337 -27.43 2.97 -11.20
CA LEU A 337 -27.01 4.08 -12.07
C LEU A 337 -28.05 5.21 -12.15
N ALA A 338 -29.16 5.12 -11.43
CA ALA A 338 -30.18 6.17 -11.36
C ALA A 338 -29.64 7.59 -11.05
N PRO A 339 -28.58 7.78 -10.23
CA PRO A 339 -27.99 9.12 -10.05
C PRO A 339 -27.53 9.76 -11.36
N PHE A 340 -27.15 8.97 -12.37
CA PHE A 340 -26.75 9.46 -13.68
C PHE A 340 -27.94 9.86 -14.57
N ASP A 341 -29.19 9.67 -14.16
CA ASP A 341 -30.31 10.28 -14.88
C ASP A 341 -30.26 11.82 -14.77
N ILE A 342 -29.57 12.34 -13.75
CA ILE A 342 -29.28 13.77 -13.59
C ILE A 342 -28.37 14.24 -14.74
N LYS A 343 -28.89 15.19 -15.53
CA LYS A 343 -28.20 15.71 -16.70
C LYS A 343 -26.83 16.29 -16.36
N GLU A 344 -26.74 17.05 -15.27
CA GLU A 344 -25.49 17.67 -14.84
C GLU A 344 -24.42 16.65 -14.45
N LEU A 345 -24.81 15.49 -13.92
CA LEU A 345 -23.85 14.41 -13.62
C LEU A 345 -23.37 13.72 -14.90
N ARG A 346 -24.25 13.51 -15.89
CA ARG A 346 -23.85 13.00 -17.21
C ARG A 346 -22.85 13.91 -17.89
N GLU A 347 -23.15 15.21 -17.93
CA GLU A 347 -22.26 16.21 -18.52
C GLU A 347 -20.88 16.25 -17.81
N LEU A 348 -20.87 16.07 -16.48
CA LEU A 348 -19.64 15.96 -15.70
C LEU A 348 -18.78 14.74 -16.10
N MET A 349 -19.41 13.62 -16.44
CA MET A 349 -18.72 12.34 -16.66
C MET A 349 -18.60 11.90 -18.12
N GLU A 350 -18.96 12.78 -19.04
CA GLU A 350 -18.95 12.55 -20.49
C GLU A 350 -17.53 12.50 -21.07
N THR A 351 -16.67 13.46 -20.70
CA THR A 351 -15.31 13.60 -21.21
C THR A 351 -14.32 13.74 -20.05
N ASP A 352 -13.03 13.52 -20.29
CA ASP A 352 -12.01 13.67 -19.26
C ASP A 352 -11.23 14.96 -19.42
N GLU A 353 -11.14 15.73 -18.34
CA GLU A 353 -10.23 16.85 -18.20
C GLU A 353 -9.28 16.65 -17.00
N MET A 354 -9.37 15.52 -16.29
CA MET A 354 -8.63 15.30 -15.04
C MET A 354 -7.16 14.94 -15.28
N GLU A 355 -6.84 14.25 -16.38
CA GLU A 355 -5.49 13.78 -16.71
C GLU A 355 -4.83 13.05 -15.51
N LEU A 356 -5.56 12.15 -14.86
CA LEU A 356 -5.12 11.47 -13.62
C LEU A 356 -3.82 10.69 -13.81
N ASP A 357 -3.62 10.13 -15.00
CA ASP A 357 -2.42 9.41 -15.44
C ASP A 357 -1.17 10.29 -15.47
N THR A 358 -1.31 11.62 -15.57
CA THR A 358 -0.19 12.57 -15.55
C THR A 358 0.22 13.00 -14.13
N ILE A 359 -0.58 12.65 -13.12
CA ILE A 359 -0.27 12.93 -11.72
C ILE A 359 0.91 12.04 -11.30
N GLY A 360 2.01 12.68 -10.90
CA GLY A 360 3.25 11.96 -10.54
C GLY A 360 4.36 12.10 -11.59
N ASP A 361 4.02 12.45 -12.83
CA ASP A 361 5.03 12.82 -13.85
C ASP A 361 5.39 14.30 -13.73
N ARG A 362 4.39 15.13 -13.47
CA ARG A 362 4.49 16.58 -13.34
C ARG A 362 3.77 17.07 -12.08
N LYS A 363 4.11 18.28 -11.64
CA LYS A 363 3.49 18.93 -10.49
C LYS A 363 2.02 19.22 -10.78
N THR A 364 1.13 18.48 -10.11
CA THR A 364 -0.32 18.60 -10.22
C THR A 364 -0.93 18.74 -8.84
N ALA A 365 -1.93 19.61 -8.70
CA ALA A 365 -2.73 19.77 -7.50
C ALA A 365 -4.19 19.50 -7.85
N LEU A 366 -4.71 18.35 -7.40
CA LEU A 366 -6.08 17.93 -7.56
C LEU A 366 -6.86 18.28 -6.29
N PHE A 367 -7.89 19.13 -6.45
CA PHE A 367 -8.86 19.46 -5.41
C PHE A 367 -10.15 18.69 -5.65
N VAL A 368 -10.58 17.94 -4.64
CA VAL A 368 -11.81 17.14 -4.65
C VAL A 368 -12.76 17.76 -3.64
N ILE A 369 -13.68 18.58 -4.13
CA ILE A 369 -14.67 19.31 -3.34
C ILE A 369 -15.91 18.43 -3.21
N ILE A 370 -16.25 18.11 -1.97
CA ILE A 370 -17.30 17.15 -1.59
C ILE A 370 -18.12 17.74 -0.46
N SER A 371 -19.39 17.36 -0.32
CA SER A 371 -20.21 17.83 0.81
C SER A 371 -19.78 17.14 2.11
N ASP A 372 -19.85 17.87 3.23
CA ASP A 372 -19.69 17.34 4.59
C ASP A 372 -20.98 16.78 5.19
N THR A 373 -22.12 17.11 4.58
CA THR A 373 -23.45 16.70 5.06
C THR A 373 -24.22 15.78 4.12
N ASP A 374 -23.79 15.68 2.85
CA ASP A 374 -24.50 14.96 1.80
C ASP A 374 -23.55 13.97 1.09
N ASP A 375 -23.91 12.70 1.09
CA ASP A 375 -23.12 11.61 0.52
C ASP A 375 -23.59 11.16 -0.88
N THR A 376 -24.64 11.77 -1.42
CA THR A 376 -25.31 11.37 -2.68
C THR A 376 -24.34 11.09 -3.83
N PHE A 377 -23.29 11.93 -4.00
CA PHE A 377 -22.33 11.82 -5.10
C PHE A 377 -20.94 11.32 -4.66
N ASN A 378 -20.79 10.79 -3.45
CA ASN A 378 -19.50 10.28 -2.96
C ASN A 378 -18.99 9.11 -3.80
N PHE A 379 -19.87 8.34 -4.44
CA PHE A 379 -19.46 7.24 -5.32
C PHE A 379 -18.58 7.71 -6.49
N VAL A 380 -18.82 8.90 -7.06
CA VAL A 380 -18.00 9.48 -8.14
C VAL A 380 -16.56 9.69 -7.66
N VAL A 381 -16.43 10.22 -6.43
CA VAL A 381 -15.15 10.49 -5.79
C VAL A 381 -14.42 9.20 -5.44
N SER A 382 -15.14 8.18 -4.98
CA SER A 382 -14.57 6.85 -4.73
C SER A 382 -14.05 6.18 -6.00
N ILE A 383 -14.78 6.29 -7.13
CA ILE A 383 -14.32 5.80 -8.43
C ILE A 383 -13.03 6.54 -8.82
N LEU A 384 -13.02 7.87 -8.69
CA LEU A 384 -11.83 8.69 -8.98
C LEU A 384 -10.62 8.26 -8.13
N TYR A 385 -10.78 8.11 -6.81
CA TYR A 385 -9.65 7.73 -5.95
C TYR A 385 -9.15 6.33 -6.26
N THR A 386 -10.05 5.38 -6.49
CA THR A 386 -9.67 4.01 -6.81
C THR A 386 -8.87 3.96 -8.10
N GLN A 387 -9.32 4.65 -9.16
CA GLN A 387 -8.57 4.73 -10.40
C GLN A 387 -7.24 5.44 -10.22
N LEU A 388 -7.24 6.60 -9.55
CA LEU A 388 -6.03 7.38 -9.30
C LEU A 388 -4.96 6.55 -8.56
N PHE A 389 -5.30 5.88 -7.46
CA PHE A 389 -4.32 5.09 -6.72
C PHE A 389 -3.80 3.89 -7.52
N ASN A 390 -4.65 3.23 -8.30
CA ASN A 390 -4.21 2.14 -9.17
C ASN A 390 -3.23 2.65 -10.23
N LEU A 391 -3.56 3.76 -10.93
CA LEU A 391 -2.67 4.37 -11.92
C LEU A 391 -1.32 4.77 -11.31
N LEU A 392 -1.33 5.37 -10.11
CA LEU A 392 -0.09 5.78 -9.44
C LEU A 392 0.80 4.59 -9.10
N CYS A 393 0.21 3.47 -8.65
CA CYS A 393 0.96 2.24 -8.36
C CYS A 393 1.48 1.58 -9.63
N ASP A 394 0.62 1.37 -10.63
CA ASP A 394 0.96 0.72 -11.89
C ASP A 394 2.10 1.50 -12.59
N LYS A 395 2.02 2.84 -12.65
CA LYS A 395 3.12 3.67 -13.20
C LYS A 395 4.39 3.63 -12.37
N ALA A 396 4.27 3.65 -11.05
CA ALA A 396 5.45 3.59 -10.19
C ALA A 396 6.23 2.29 -10.44
N ASP A 397 5.53 1.15 -10.52
CA ASP A 397 6.14 -0.17 -10.64
C ASP A 397 6.62 -0.46 -12.07
N ASP A 398 5.78 -0.18 -13.08
CA ASP A 398 6.02 -0.60 -14.46
C ASP A 398 6.83 0.42 -15.30
N GLU A 399 6.68 1.73 -15.05
CA GLU A 399 7.35 2.77 -15.85
C GLU A 399 8.59 3.35 -15.16
N TYR A 400 8.54 3.54 -13.84
CA TYR A 400 9.58 4.29 -13.11
C TYR A 400 10.41 3.45 -12.12
N GLY A 401 10.27 2.13 -12.12
CA GLY A 401 11.13 1.23 -11.34
C GLY A 401 10.96 1.35 -9.81
N GLY A 402 9.72 1.56 -9.38
CA GLY A 402 9.27 1.61 -7.98
C GLY A 402 9.16 3.02 -7.36
N ARG A 403 9.31 4.11 -8.13
CA ARG A 403 9.13 5.49 -7.62
C ARG A 403 8.78 6.50 -8.70
N LEU A 404 7.67 7.22 -8.49
CA LEU A 404 7.28 8.34 -9.34
C LEU A 404 8.29 9.51 -9.32
N PRO A 405 8.52 10.20 -10.45
CA PRO A 405 9.39 11.38 -10.53
C PRO A 405 8.96 12.51 -9.58
N VAL A 406 7.65 12.74 -9.49
CA VAL A 406 7.03 13.70 -8.58
C VAL A 406 6.28 12.93 -7.50
N HIS A 407 6.64 13.16 -6.24
CA HIS A 407 6.01 12.48 -5.11
C HIS A 407 4.53 12.87 -5.00
N VAL A 408 3.62 11.93 -4.82
CA VAL A 408 2.20 12.26 -4.67
C VAL A 408 1.82 12.24 -3.19
N ARG A 409 1.22 13.33 -2.70
CA ARG A 409 0.82 13.49 -1.31
C ARG A 409 -0.68 13.75 -1.21
N CYS A 410 -1.37 12.87 -0.49
CA CYS A 410 -2.80 13.00 -0.21
C CYS A 410 -3.01 13.76 1.10
N LEU A 411 -3.71 14.88 1.02
CA LEU A 411 -4.19 15.69 2.14
C LEU A 411 -5.69 15.47 2.26
N LEU A 412 -6.05 14.41 2.99
CA LEU A 412 -7.43 13.95 3.11
C LEU A 412 -8.02 14.47 4.43
N ASP A 413 -8.66 15.64 4.39
CA ASP A 413 -9.47 16.15 5.50
C ASP A 413 -10.72 15.26 5.69
N GLU A 414 -11.06 15.00 6.95
CA GLU A 414 -12.22 14.18 7.38
C GLU A 414 -12.28 12.73 6.84
N PHE A 415 -11.13 12.06 6.80
CA PHE A 415 -11.04 10.68 6.27
C PHE A 415 -11.94 9.65 6.98
N ALA A 416 -12.15 9.76 8.29
CA ALA A 416 -12.91 8.79 9.08
C ALA A 416 -14.43 8.87 8.93
N VAL A 417 -14.96 9.94 8.34
CA VAL A 417 -16.42 10.09 8.10
C VAL A 417 -16.83 9.34 6.83
N ARG A 418 -15.87 8.88 6.02
CA ARG A 418 -16.09 8.52 4.61
C ARG A 418 -15.41 7.21 4.18
N SER A 419 -15.16 6.29 5.12
CA SER A 419 -14.50 4.98 4.88
C SER A 419 -15.47 3.81 4.91
#